data_AF-A0A959Y496-F1
#
_entry.id   AF-A0A959Y496-F1
#
_cell.length_a   1.000
_cell.length_b   1.000
_cell.length_c   1.000
_cell.angle_alpha   90.00
_cell.angle_beta   90.00
_cell.angle_gamma   90.00
#
_symmetry.space_group_name_H-M   'P 1'
#
loop_
_entity.id
_entity.type
_entity.pdbx_description
1 polymer ?
#
loop_
_entity_poly.entity_id
_entity_poly.type
_entity_poly.pdbx_seq_one_letter_code
_entity_poly.pdbx_strand_id
1 'polypeptide(L)'
;YFSFAQAFPGTMPYSESIGFITDLSAESDIDMVFYVVAHEMGHQWWAHQVIGADMQGGTLLSESMSQYSALMVMEQEYGRAHMRKFLKLENDKYMRARGSETQRELPLLRVENQGYIHYNKGSVVLYALREFLGEDTLNKAFRSLVDSFAYQGAPYPTSMDLYRAVEHVTPDSLHYLLEDQLAHITLYDNRLLSATAVPSGKGYDVTVKLSCAKFHADSLGRETTMPMNDWIDVGLQREAVDDEDEGELIAQRRIRFTEGDHTVTFHVD
;
A
#
# COMPACT_ATOMS: atom_id res chain seq x y z
N TYR A 1 -29.37 -4.50 1.98
CA TYR A 1 -28.51 -5.56 1.44
C TYR A 1 -27.11 -5.35 1.99
N PHE A 2 -26.53 -6.38 2.63
CA PHE A 2 -25.14 -6.31 3.09
C PHE A 2 -24.21 -6.65 1.92
N SER A 3 -23.20 -5.81 1.73
CA SER A 3 -22.14 -6.00 0.75
C SER A 3 -21.05 -6.85 1.43
N PHE A 4 -20.93 -8.13 1.07
CA PHE A 4 -19.89 -9.01 1.62
C PHE A 4 -19.41 -10.07 0.62
N ALA A 5 -18.18 -10.52 0.84
CA ALA A 5 -17.60 -11.77 0.35
C ALA A 5 -16.92 -12.44 1.56
N GLN A 6 -16.80 -13.77 1.53
CA GLN A 6 -16.10 -14.50 2.60
C GLN A 6 -15.53 -15.81 2.06
N ALA A 7 -14.26 -16.07 2.33
CA ALA A 7 -13.65 -17.35 2.08
C ALA A 7 -13.99 -18.37 3.17
N PHE A 8 -14.57 -19.51 2.78
CA PHE A 8 -14.59 -20.74 3.56
C PHE A 8 -13.67 -21.78 2.91
N PRO A 9 -13.30 -22.86 3.62
CA PRO A 9 -12.63 -23.99 2.99
C PRO A 9 -13.47 -24.57 1.84
N GLY A 10 -13.04 -24.31 0.60
CA GLY A 10 -13.65 -24.84 -0.63
C GLY A 10 -14.92 -24.13 -1.13
N THR A 11 -15.40 -23.06 -0.47
CA THR A 11 -16.57 -22.29 -0.92
C THR A 11 -16.41 -20.80 -0.63
N MET A 12 -16.97 -19.95 -1.49
CA MET A 12 -16.90 -18.49 -1.36
C MET A 12 -18.26 -17.85 -1.71
N PRO A 13 -19.13 -17.61 -0.72
CA PRO A 13 -20.35 -16.84 -0.95
C PRO A 13 -20.04 -15.39 -1.29
N TYR A 14 -20.90 -14.82 -2.13
CA TYR A 14 -20.70 -13.49 -2.70
C TYR A 14 -22.03 -12.73 -2.78
N SER A 15 -22.03 -11.48 -2.33
CA SER A 15 -23.20 -10.61 -2.52
C SER A 15 -23.33 -10.16 -3.97
N GLU A 16 -24.57 -10.14 -4.48
CA GLU A 16 -24.86 -9.77 -5.88
C GLU A 16 -24.31 -8.40 -6.25
N SER A 17 -24.39 -7.44 -5.33
CA SER A 17 -23.95 -6.06 -5.50
C SER A 17 -22.43 -5.85 -5.56
N ILE A 18 -21.61 -6.85 -5.21
CA ILE A 18 -20.14 -6.77 -5.33
C ILE A 18 -19.64 -7.47 -6.61
N GLY A 19 -20.39 -8.44 -7.13
CA GLY A 19 -19.89 -9.36 -8.16
C GLY A 19 -20.76 -9.43 -9.40
N PHE A 20 -21.98 -9.92 -9.25
CA PHE A 20 -22.79 -10.39 -10.38
C PHE A 20 -23.34 -9.28 -11.28
N ILE A 21 -23.49 -8.06 -10.76
CA ILE A 21 -23.99 -6.90 -11.51
C ILE A 21 -22.91 -5.86 -11.84
N THR A 22 -21.64 -6.18 -11.60
CA THR A 22 -20.52 -5.28 -11.89
C THR A 22 -20.32 -5.20 -13.41
N ASP A 23 -20.30 -3.98 -13.95
CA ASP A 23 -19.97 -3.74 -15.35
C ASP A 23 -18.44 -3.73 -15.51
N LEU A 24 -17.92 -4.68 -16.29
CA LEU A 24 -16.50 -4.84 -16.58
C LEU A 24 -16.20 -4.60 -18.07
N SER A 25 -17.08 -3.90 -18.79
CA SER A 25 -16.92 -3.65 -20.23
C SER A 25 -15.79 -2.67 -20.56
N ALA A 26 -15.40 -1.80 -19.61
CA ALA A 26 -14.24 -0.94 -19.71
C ALA A 26 -12.99 -1.66 -19.20
N GLU A 27 -12.09 -2.06 -20.11
CA GLU A 27 -10.85 -2.78 -19.75
C GLU A 27 -9.86 -1.94 -18.92
N SER A 28 -10.03 -0.62 -18.87
CA SER A 28 -9.23 0.31 -18.06
C SER A 28 -9.74 0.43 -16.61
N ASP A 29 -10.93 -0.11 -16.31
CA ASP A 29 -11.47 -0.08 -14.96
C ASP A 29 -10.89 -1.16 -14.08
N ILE A 30 -10.85 -0.86 -12.78
CA ILE A 30 -10.42 -1.84 -11.79
C ILE A 30 -11.45 -2.95 -11.75
N ASP A 31 -11.02 -4.17 -12.11
CA ASP A 31 -11.82 -5.37 -11.92
C ASP A 31 -11.92 -5.71 -10.42
N MET A 32 -12.89 -5.08 -9.76
CA MET A 32 -13.17 -5.27 -8.35
C MET A 32 -13.62 -6.70 -8.04
N VAL A 33 -14.20 -7.41 -9.02
CA VAL A 33 -14.63 -8.81 -8.82
C VAL A 33 -13.41 -9.70 -8.72
N PHE A 34 -12.49 -9.57 -9.68
CA PHE A 34 -11.23 -10.32 -9.68
C PHE A 34 -10.41 -10.02 -8.43
N TYR A 35 -10.28 -8.74 -8.06
CA TYR A 35 -9.56 -8.33 -6.85
C TYR A 35 -10.14 -8.95 -5.57
N VAL A 36 -11.46 -8.88 -5.36
CA VAL A 36 -12.07 -9.43 -4.13
C VAL A 36 -11.96 -10.95 -4.13
N VAL A 37 -12.16 -11.65 -5.25
CA VAL A 37 -11.93 -13.11 -5.32
C VAL A 37 -10.47 -13.45 -4.97
N ALA A 38 -9.51 -12.66 -5.45
CA ALA A 38 -8.10 -12.85 -5.10
C ALA A 38 -7.83 -12.58 -3.59
N HIS A 39 -8.49 -11.58 -2.99
CA HIS A 39 -8.41 -11.31 -1.55
C HIS A 39 -8.95 -12.48 -0.73
N GLU A 40 -10.13 -12.98 -1.08
CA GLU A 40 -10.72 -14.14 -0.44
C GLU A 40 -9.87 -15.41 -0.64
N MET A 41 -9.21 -15.57 -1.79
CA MET A 41 -8.24 -16.66 -1.97
C MET A 41 -7.00 -16.48 -1.08
N GLY A 42 -6.55 -15.24 -0.88
CA GLY A 42 -5.47 -14.90 0.06
C GLY A 42 -5.74 -15.41 1.47
N HIS A 43 -7.02 -15.39 1.89
CA HIS A 43 -7.39 -15.91 3.21
C HIS A 43 -7.10 -17.41 3.40
N GLN A 44 -6.90 -18.19 2.33
CA GLN A 44 -6.49 -19.59 2.49
C GLN A 44 -5.13 -19.73 3.17
N TRP A 45 -4.24 -18.73 3.06
CA TRP A 45 -3.03 -18.64 3.88
C TRP A 45 -3.29 -17.87 5.17
N TRP A 46 -3.93 -16.71 5.05
CA TRP A 46 -4.07 -15.75 6.13
C TRP A 46 -5.44 -15.87 6.82
N ALA A 47 -5.45 -16.26 8.10
CA ALA A 47 -6.61 -16.65 8.90
C ALA A 47 -7.09 -18.11 8.78
N HIS A 48 -6.74 -18.85 7.71
CA HIS A 48 -7.04 -20.30 7.63
C HIS A 48 -5.83 -21.19 7.94
N GLN A 49 -4.68 -20.94 7.31
CA GLN A 49 -3.43 -21.67 7.63
C GLN A 49 -2.73 -21.02 8.82
N VAL A 50 -2.42 -19.73 8.69
CA VAL A 50 -1.80 -18.92 9.72
C VAL A 50 -2.90 -18.16 10.44
N ILE A 51 -3.29 -18.65 11.61
CA ILE A 51 -4.32 -18.04 12.43
C ILE A 51 -3.66 -17.04 13.39
N GLY A 52 -3.94 -15.75 13.23
CA GLY A 52 -3.42 -14.72 14.14
C GLY A 52 -4.03 -14.80 15.54
N ALA A 53 -3.30 -14.32 16.55
CA ALA A 53 -3.83 -14.16 17.89
C ALA A 53 -5.01 -13.17 17.90
N ASP A 54 -6.07 -13.48 18.64
CA ASP A 54 -7.23 -12.61 18.83
C ASP A 54 -6.88 -11.45 19.79
N MET A 55 -6.14 -10.48 19.25
CA MET A 55 -5.65 -9.31 19.96
C MET A 55 -5.42 -8.14 19.00
N GLN A 56 -5.08 -6.99 19.55
CA GLN A 56 -4.69 -5.80 18.78
C GLN A 56 -3.58 -6.13 17.77
N GLY A 57 -3.76 -5.69 16.53
CA GLY A 57 -2.89 -6.03 15.40
C GLY A 57 -3.25 -7.34 14.68
N GLY A 58 -4.21 -8.13 15.19
CA GLY A 58 -4.59 -9.41 14.57
C GLY A 58 -5.11 -9.27 13.15
N THR A 59 -5.85 -8.19 12.85
CA THR A 59 -6.43 -7.97 11.52
C THR A 59 -5.40 -7.51 10.47
N LEU A 60 -4.20 -7.08 10.87
CA LEU A 60 -3.07 -6.93 9.93
C LEU A 60 -2.66 -8.29 9.37
N LEU A 61 -2.64 -9.34 10.20
CA LEU A 61 -2.31 -10.69 9.77
C LEU A 61 -3.38 -11.30 8.86
N SER A 62 -4.66 -11.04 9.10
CA SER A 62 -5.75 -11.61 8.30
C SER A 62 -6.09 -10.78 7.07
N GLU A 63 -6.37 -9.49 7.24
CA GLU A 63 -6.93 -8.66 6.18
C GLU A 63 -5.83 -8.04 5.32
N SER A 64 -4.82 -7.40 5.92
CA SER A 64 -3.78 -6.72 5.15
C SER A 64 -2.91 -7.72 4.37
N MET A 65 -2.63 -8.90 4.93
CA MET A 65 -1.87 -9.93 4.21
C MET A 65 -2.67 -10.55 3.05
N SER A 66 -4.00 -10.71 3.21
CA SER A 66 -4.90 -11.09 2.10
C SER A 66 -4.97 -10.00 1.04
N GLN A 67 -5.01 -8.73 1.43
CA GLN A 67 -4.91 -7.59 0.52
C GLN A 67 -3.63 -7.67 -0.30
N TYR A 68 -2.47 -7.79 0.33
CA TYR A 68 -1.19 -7.91 -0.38
C TYR A 68 -1.21 -9.07 -1.39
N SER A 69 -1.74 -10.22 -1.00
CA SER A 69 -1.86 -11.39 -1.88
C SER A 69 -2.72 -11.05 -3.12
N ALA A 70 -3.84 -10.36 -2.93
CA ALA A 70 -4.68 -9.88 -4.02
C ALA A 70 -3.94 -8.89 -4.93
N LEU A 71 -3.19 -7.95 -4.35
CA LEU A 71 -2.41 -6.96 -5.11
C LEU A 71 -1.38 -7.62 -6.03
N MET A 72 -0.71 -8.68 -5.58
CA MET A 72 0.27 -9.39 -6.42
C MET A 72 -0.40 -10.14 -7.58
N VAL A 73 -1.56 -10.75 -7.34
CA VAL A 73 -2.35 -11.40 -8.39
C VAL A 73 -2.89 -10.37 -9.39
N MET A 74 -3.39 -9.23 -8.90
CA MET A 74 -3.82 -8.11 -9.74
C MET A 74 -2.67 -7.55 -10.58
N GLU A 75 -1.47 -7.38 -10.01
CA GLU A 75 -0.31 -6.91 -10.75
C GLU A 75 0.10 -7.90 -11.84
N GLN A 76 0.03 -9.20 -11.57
CA GLN A 76 0.36 -10.24 -12.54
C GLN A 76 -0.61 -10.25 -13.73
N GLU A 77 -1.90 -10.05 -13.48
CA GLU A 77 -2.94 -10.07 -14.52
C GLU A 77 -2.99 -8.76 -15.32
N TYR A 78 -3.03 -7.62 -14.64
CA TYR A 78 -3.33 -6.32 -15.27
C TYR A 78 -2.10 -5.40 -15.38
N GLY A 79 -0.99 -5.75 -14.75
CA GLY A 79 0.27 -5.00 -14.81
C GLY A 79 0.33 -3.78 -13.89
N ARG A 80 1.54 -3.20 -13.81
CA ARG A 80 1.87 -2.10 -12.90
C ARG A 80 1.10 -0.79 -13.14
N ALA A 81 0.70 -0.52 -14.38
CA ALA A 81 -0.09 0.67 -14.70
C ALA A 81 -1.44 0.62 -13.99
N HIS A 82 -2.18 -0.49 -14.13
CA HIS A 82 -3.43 -0.74 -13.42
C HIS A 82 -3.26 -0.69 -11.90
N MET A 83 -2.15 -1.23 -11.38
CA MET A 83 -1.89 -1.18 -9.94
C MET A 83 -1.75 0.25 -9.40
N ARG A 84 -1.26 1.20 -10.20
CA ARG A 84 -1.22 2.61 -9.78
C ARG A 84 -2.63 3.17 -9.59
N LYS A 85 -3.58 2.89 -10.50
CA LYS A 85 -5.01 3.25 -10.35
C LYS A 85 -5.56 2.70 -9.04
N PHE A 86 -5.31 1.40 -8.81
CA PHE A 86 -5.79 0.69 -7.63
C PHE A 86 -5.24 1.28 -6.33
N LEU A 87 -3.92 1.44 -6.24
CA LEU A 87 -3.27 1.97 -5.05
C LEU A 87 -3.65 3.43 -4.79
N LYS A 88 -3.88 4.22 -5.85
CA LYS A 88 -4.44 5.57 -5.71
C LYS A 88 -5.84 5.52 -5.12
N LEU A 89 -6.72 4.65 -5.63
CA LEU A 89 -8.08 4.47 -5.09
C LEU A 89 -8.05 4.08 -3.61
N GLU A 90 -7.20 3.12 -3.24
CA GLU A 90 -7.04 2.69 -1.84
C GLU A 90 -6.50 3.82 -0.96
N ASN A 91 -5.48 4.55 -1.41
CA ASN A 91 -4.96 5.69 -0.67
C ASN A 91 -6.02 6.79 -0.49
N ASP A 92 -6.80 7.11 -1.52
CA ASP A 92 -7.87 8.11 -1.43
C ASP A 92 -8.98 7.67 -0.45
N LYS A 93 -9.33 6.39 -0.42
CA LYS A 93 -10.26 5.82 0.58
C LYS A 93 -9.69 5.94 2.00
N TYR A 94 -8.41 5.57 2.20
CA TYR A 94 -7.72 5.72 3.48
C TYR A 94 -7.76 7.17 3.97
N MET A 95 -7.33 8.13 3.15
CA MET A 95 -7.27 9.54 3.52
C MET A 95 -8.66 10.12 3.80
N ARG A 96 -9.68 9.77 3.01
CA ARG A 96 -11.05 10.21 3.23
C ARG A 96 -11.62 9.67 4.53
N ALA A 97 -11.45 8.37 4.78
CA ALA A 97 -11.95 7.71 5.99
C ALA A 97 -11.26 8.24 7.25
N ARG A 98 -9.94 8.43 7.19
CA ARG A 98 -9.15 9.08 8.24
C ARG A 98 -9.70 10.47 8.60
N GLY A 99 -10.01 11.28 7.59
CA GLY A 99 -10.61 12.62 7.80
C GLY A 99 -11.99 12.60 8.46
N SER A 100 -12.66 11.44 8.49
CA SER A 100 -13.94 11.22 9.14
C SER A 100 -13.88 10.32 10.39
N GLU A 101 -12.67 9.94 10.84
CA GLU A 101 -12.49 9.15 12.06
C GLU A 101 -12.94 9.96 13.29
N THR A 102 -13.73 9.35 14.16
CA THR A 102 -14.37 10.03 15.30
C THR A 102 -13.91 9.51 16.65
N GLN A 103 -13.24 8.35 16.69
CA GLN A 103 -12.78 7.74 17.93
C GLN A 103 -11.28 7.92 18.09
N ARG A 104 -10.50 7.18 17.30
CA ARG A 104 -9.05 7.20 17.33
C ARG A 104 -8.49 6.45 16.13
N GLU A 105 -7.45 6.98 15.51
CA GLU A 105 -6.67 6.21 14.52
C GLU A 105 -5.60 5.38 15.24
N LEU A 106 -5.33 4.17 14.78
CA LEU A 106 -4.25 3.32 15.27
C LEU A 106 -3.19 3.11 14.18
N PRO A 107 -1.90 2.97 14.53
CA PRO A 107 -0.89 2.48 13.59
C PRO A 107 -1.28 1.11 13.02
N LEU A 108 -0.81 0.80 11.80
CA LEU A 108 -1.15 -0.45 11.13
C LEU A 108 -0.73 -1.69 11.95
N LEU A 109 0.42 -1.63 12.64
CA LEU A 109 0.90 -2.70 13.51
C LEU A 109 -0.03 -2.99 14.70
N ARG A 110 -0.87 -2.02 15.06
CA ARG A 110 -1.79 -2.06 16.20
C ARG A 110 -3.25 -2.01 15.75
N VAL A 111 -3.52 -2.22 14.46
CA VAL A 111 -4.87 -2.09 13.91
C VAL A 111 -5.85 -3.04 14.60
N GLU A 112 -7.03 -2.53 14.89
CA GLU A 112 -8.17 -3.30 15.42
C GLU A 112 -9.17 -3.54 14.28
N ASN A 113 -10.43 -3.15 14.44
CA ASN A 113 -11.46 -3.33 13.42
C ASN A 113 -11.65 -2.08 12.53
N GLN A 114 -10.56 -1.42 12.17
CA GLN A 114 -10.59 -0.17 11.39
C GLN A 114 -10.37 -0.48 9.91
N GLY A 115 -11.48 -0.65 9.17
CA GLY A 115 -11.56 -0.92 7.73
C GLY A 115 -10.52 -0.19 6.87
N TYR A 116 -10.47 1.12 7.04
CA TYR A 116 -9.58 1.98 6.25
C TYR A 116 -8.09 1.77 6.55
N ILE A 117 -7.76 1.13 7.68
CA ILE A 117 -6.39 0.84 8.09
C ILE A 117 -5.99 -0.55 7.59
N HIS A 118 -6.67 -1.62 8.02
CA HIS A 118 -6.27 -2.98 7.65
C HIS A 118 -6.54 -3.35 6.18
N TYR A 119 -7.49 -2.67 5.50
CA TYR A 119 -7.65 -2.80 4.05
C TYR A 119 -6.83 -1.75 3.31
N ASN A 120 -7.26 -0.49 3.39
CA ASN A 120 -6.76 0.53 2.45
C ASN A 120 -5.32 0.97 2.74
N LYS A 121 -4.99 1.32 3.99
CA LYS A 121 -3.60 1.61 4.39
C LYS A 121 -2.72 0.37 4.24
N GLY A 122 -3.22 -0.79 4.65
CA GLY A 122 -2.56 -2.09 4.51
C GLY A 122 -2.08 -2.36 3.09
N SER A 123 -2.97 -2.17 2.10
CA SER A 123 -2.66 -2.28 0.67
C SER A 123 -1.50 -1.38 0.25
N VAL A 124 -1.58 -0.08 0.57
CA VAL A 124 -0.57 0.90 0.17
C VAL A 124 0.77 0.62 0.85
N VAL A 125 0.77 0.31 2.14
CA VAL A 125 1.99 0.04 2.92
C VAL A 125 2.69 -1.23 2.44
N LEU A 126 1.97 -2.34 2.33
CA LEU A 126 2.60 -3.63 1.96
C LEU A 126 3.09 -3.61 0.50
N TYR A 127 2.37 -2.94 -0.40
CA TYR A 127 2.86 -2.73 -1.77
C TYR A 127 4.09 -1.82 -1.80
N ALA A 128 4.13 -0.75 -0.99
CA ALA A 128 5.32 0.09 -0.88
C ALA A 128 6.52 -0.70 -0.36
N LEU A 129 6.35 -1.54 0.68
CA LEU A 129 7.43 -2.42 1.15
C LEU A 129 7.93 -3.35 0.04
N ARG A 130 7.04 -3.89 -0.78
CA ARG A 130 7.43 -4.68 -1.95
C ARG A 130 8.23 -3.87 -2.98
N GLU A 131 7.87 -2.61 -3.23
CA GLU A 131 8.63 -1.72 -4.12
C GLU A 131 10.01 -1.32 -3.57
N PHE A 132 10.21 -1.39 -2.25
CA PHE A 132 11.50 -1.10 -1.61
C PHE A 132 12.39 -2.34 -1.48
N LEU A 133 11.81 -3.50 -1.14
CA LEU A 133 12.57 -4.71 -0.81
C LEU A 133 12.64 -5.72 -1.96
N GLY A 134 11.71 -5.61 -2.91
CA GLY A 134 11.43 -6.63 -3.92
C GLY A 134 10.48 -7.72 -3.39
N GLU A 135 9.67 -8.25 -4.30
CA GLU A 135 8.65 -9.25 -4.00
C GLU A 135 9.22 -10.52 -3.38
N ASP A 136 10.30 -11.07 -3.96
CA ASP A 136 10.95 -12.27 -3.46
C ASP A 136 11.49 -12.10 -2.03
N THR A 137 12.02 -10.91 -1.71
CA THR A 137 12.55 -10.61 -0.38
C THR A 137 11.42 -10.54 0.64
N LEU A 138 10.35 -9.80 0.33
CA LEU A 138 9.20 -9.67 1.21
C LEU A 138 8.49 -11.03 1.40
N ASN A 139 8.34 -11.81 0.33
CA ASN A 139 7.72 -13.14 0.39
C ASN A 139 8.55 -14.15 1.21
N LYS A 140 9.86 -13.95 1.41
CA LYS A 140 10.64 -14.77 2.36
C LYS A 140 10.18 -14.54 3.80
N ALA A 141 9.90 -13.29 4.19
CA ALA A 141 9.35 -13.00 5.51
C ALA A 141 7.98 -13.67 5.69
N PHE A 142 7.10 -13.56 4.69
CA PHE A 142 5.77 -14.16 4.75
C PHE A 142 5.82 -15.69 4.78
N ARG A 143 6.71 -16.31 3.99
CA ARG A 143 6.96 -17.74 4.04
C ARG A 143 7.45 -18.18 5.43
N SER A 144 8.32 -17.41 6.07
CA SER A 144 8.79 -17.76 7.42
C SER A 144 7.67 -17.83 8.46
N LEU A 145 6.63 -17.00 8.31
CA LEU A 145 5.42 -17.08 9.15
C LEU A 145 4.62 -18.35 8.85
N VAL A 146 4.41 -18.66 7.57
CA VAL A 146 3.71 -19.89 7.16
C VAL A 146 4.45 -21.12 7.69
N ASP A 147 5.76 -21.22 7.48
CA ASP A 147 6.58 -22.34 7.93
C ASP A 147 6.55 -22.51 9.47
N SER A 148 6.38 -21.41 10.21
CA SER A 148 6.38 -21.42 11.68
C SER A 148 5.01 -21.67 12.29
N PHE A 149 3.94 -21.19 11.66
CA PHE A 149 2.62 -21.08 12.30
C PHE A 149 1.48 -21.76 11.53
N ALA A 150 1.69 -22.20 10.29
CA ALA A 150 0.62 -22.84 9.52
C ALA A 150 0.12 -24.11 10.20
N TYR A 151 -1.21 -24.21 10.33
CA TYR A 151 -1.92 -25.33 10.93
C TYR A 151 -1.54 -25.63 12.39
N GLN A 152 -0.91 -24.67 13.09
CA GLN A 152 -0.56 -24.82 14.50
C GLN A 152 -1.66 -24.28 15.41
N GLY A 153 -1.77 -24.87 16.60
CA GLY A 153 -2.53 -24.28 17.71
C GLY A 153 -1.70 -23.20 18.43
N ALA A 154 -2.19 -22.74 19.58
CA ALA A 154 -1.48 -21.75 20.38
C ALA A 154 -0.04 -22.20 20.73
N PRO A 155 0.95 -21.27 20.77
CA PRO A 155 0.81 -19.82 20.61
C PRO A 155 0.61 -19.38 19.15
N TYR A 156 -0.37 -18.49 18.95
CA TYR A 156 -0.67 -17.89 17.65
C TYR A 156 0.24 -16.69 17.38
N PRO A 157 0.63 -16.41 16.11
CA PRO A 157 1.40 -15.25 15.75
C PRO A 157 0.66 -13.95 16.03
N THR A 158 1.42 -12.92 16.32
CA THR A 158 0.98 -11.54 16.51
C THR A 158 1.49 -10.66 15.37
N SER A 159 0.98 -9.43 15.27
CA SER A 159 1.52 -8.45 14.32
C SER A 159 3.03 -8.18 14.53
N MET A 160 3.54 -8.38 15.74
CA MET A 160 4.98 -8.27 16.03
C MET A 160 5.80 -9.41 15.42
N ASP A 161 5.24 -10.60 15.24
CA ASP A 161 5.95 -11.70 14.59
C ASP A 161 6.10 -11.41 13.08
N LEU A 162 5.07 -10.82 12.47
CA LEU A 162 5.16 -10.26 11.12
C LEU A 162 6.20 -9.13 11.04
N TYR A 163 6.15 -8.17 11.95
CA TYR A 163 7.11 -7.06 11.98
C TYR A 163 8.55 -7.57 12.01
N ARG A 164 8.87 -8.50 12.92
CA ARG A 164 10.21 -9.09 13.05
C ARG A 164 10.61 -9.88 11.82
N ALA A 165 9.70 -10.63 11.22
CA ALA A 165 9.97 -11.36 9.99
C ALA A 165 10.35 -10.42 8.84
N VAL A 166 9.63 -9.30 8.69
CA VAL A 166 9.92 -8.28 7.66
C VAL A 166 11.20 -7.52 8.00
N GLU A 167 11.40 -7.14 9.26
CA GLU A 167 12.63 -6.50 9.75
C GLU A 167 13.86 -7.34 9.46
N HIS A 168 13.78 -8.66 9.67
CA HIS A 168 14.89 -9.58 9.42
C HIS A 168 15.35 -9.62 7.94
N VAL A 169 14.44 -9.40 7.00
CA VAL A 169 14.77 -9.36 5.56
C VAL A 169 15.00 -7.93 5.05
N THR A 170 14.82 -6.92 5.91
CA THR A 170 14.96 -5.51 5.55
C THR A 170 16.38 -5.03 5.89
N PRO A 171 17.12 -4.42 4.94
CA PRO A 171 18.41 -3.81 5.24
C PRO A 171 18.28 -2.66 6.26
N ASP A 172 19.26 -2.50 7.15
CA ASP A 172 19.27 -1.44 8.19
C ASP A 172 18.98 -0.04 7.65
N SER A 173 19.47 0.27 6.43
CA SER A 173 19.22 1.56 5.77
C SER A 173 17.75 1.85 5.45
N LEU A 174 16.89 0.84 5.52
CA LEU A 174 15.46 0.89 5.21
C LEU A 174 14.56 0.58 6.43
N HIS A 175 15.12 0.29 7.62
CA HIS A 175 14.30 0.03 8.83
C HIS A 175 13.37 1.19 9.19
N TYR A 176 13.75 2.43 8.87
CA TYR A 176 12.89 3.60 9.05
C TYR A 176 11.53 3.44 8.36
N LEU A 177 11.46 2.72 7.22
CA LEU A 177 10.20 2.45 6.54
C LEU A 177 9.28 1.57 7.39
N LEU A 178 9.81 0.61 8.14
CA LEU A 178 9.00 -0.26 8.98
C LEU A 178 8.41 0.52 10.14
N GLU A 179 9.23 1.34 10.80
CA GLU A 179 8.78 2.24 11.86
C GLU A 179 7.70 3.20 11.34
N ASP A 180 7.97 3.92 10.27
CA ASP A 180 7.07 4.94 9.76
C ASP A 180 5.76 4.35 9.18
N GLN A 181 5.83 3.20 8.49
CA GLN A 181 4.66 2.65 7.79
C GLN A 181 3.83 1.68 8.63
N LEU A 182 4.44 0.98 9.59
CA LEU A 182 3.76 -0.02 10.42
C LEU A 182 3.53 0.50 11.86
N ALA A 183 4.59 1.00 12.51
CA ALA A 183 4.56 1.32 13.94
C ALA A 183 3.95 2.70 14.25
N HIS A 184 3.98 3.63 13.28
CA HIS A 184 3.48 5.00 13.44
C HIS A 184 2.32 5.36 12.49
N ILE A 185 1.62 6.44 12.82
CA ILE A 185 0.72 7.13 11.90
C ILE A 185 1.55 8.22 11.21
N THR A 186 2.23 7.85 10.15
CA THR A 186 3.11 8.77 9.40
C THR A 186 2.36 9.41 8.25
N LEU A 187 2.52 10.72 8.12
CA LEU A 187 2.00 11.52 7.01
C LEU A 187 3.14 12.25 6.34
N TYR A 188 3.01 12.41 5.02
CA TYR A 188 3.95 13.17 4.22
C TYR A 188 3.23 14.34 3.57
N ASP A 189 3.80 15.53 3.71
CA ASP A 189 3.39 16.72 2.98
C ASP A 189 4.41 16.96 1.87
N ASN A 190 4.17 16.33 0.72
CA ASN A 190 4.99 16.46 -0.48
C ASN A 190 4.26 17.34 -1.48
N ARG A 191 4.83 18.52 -1.78
CA ARG A 191 4.20 19.52 -2.65
C ARG A 191 5.06 19.83 -3.85
N LEU A 192 4.44 19.86 -5.02
CA LEU A 192 5.03 20.48 -6.20
C LEU A 192 4.97 22.01 -6.05
N LEU A 193 6.12 22.68 -6.07
CA LEU A 193 6.21 24.14 -6.03
C LEU A 193 6.23 24.74 -7.43
N SER A 194 6.97 24.12 -8.35
CA SER A 194 6.99 24.49 -9.77
C SER A 194 7.57 23.37 -10.61
N ALA A 195 7.14 23.25 -11.86
CA ALA A 195 7.80 22.42 -12.88
C ALA A 195 8.05 23.27 -14.14
N THR A 196 9.27 23.22 -14.66
CA THR A 196 9.66 23.94 -15.88
C THR A 196 10.40 23.01 -16.82
N ALA A 197 10.00 22.97 -18.09
CA ALA A 197 10.69 22.24 -19.14
C ALA A 197 11.42 23.23 -20.06
N VAL A 198 12.69 22.96 -20.34
CA VAL A 198 13.51 23.75 -21.27
C VAL A 198 14.01 22.81 -22.38
N PRO A 199 13.89 23.17 -23.67
CA PRO A 199 14.44 22.36 -24.76
C PRO A 199 15.94 22.09 -24.57
N SER A 200 16.34 20.83 -24.72
CA SER A 200 17.73 20.37 -24.55
C SER A 200 18.04 19.29 -25.57
N GLY A 201 18.74 19.66 -26.65
CA GLY A 201 19.04 18.75 -27.75
C GLY A 201 17.77 18.31 -28.50
N LYS A 202 17.48 17.00 -28.49
CA LYS A 202 16.27 16.43 -29.11
C LYS A 202 15.07 16.37 -28.15
N GLY A 203 15.30 16.58 -26.85
CA GLY A 203 14.29 16.47 -25.81
C GLY A 203 14.23 17.69 -24.90
N TYR A 204 13.98 17.47 -23.61
CA TYR A 204 13.79 18.52 -22.62
C TYR A 204 14.55 18.24 -21.32
N ASP A 205 15.10 19.29 -20.73
CA ASP A 205 15.48 19.30 -19.32
C ASP A 205 14.29 19.78 -18.49
N VAL A 206 13.70 18.88 -17.71
CA VAL A 206 12.57 19.15 -16.84
C VAL A 206 13.07 19.34 -15.42
N THR A 207 12.97 20.57 -14.92
CA THR A 207 13.32 20.93 -13.53
C THR A 207 12.07 21.04 -12.68
N VAL A 208 12.03 20.23 -11.63
CA VAL A 208 10.94 20.13 -10.66
C VAL A 208 11.44 20.71 -9.34
N LYS A 209 10.72 21.68 -8.79
CA LYS A 209 10.90 22.17 -7.43
C LYS A 209 9.79 21.61 -6.57
N LEU A 210 10.16 21.04 -5.43
CA LEU A 210 9.24 20.37 -4.53
C LEU A 210 9.59 20.69 -3.09
N SER A 211 8.61 20.65 -2.20
CA SER A 211 8.79 20.75 -0.75
C SER A 211 8.36 19.43 -0.11
N CYS A 212 9.15 18.95 0.84
CA CYS A 212 8.90 17.69 1.54
C CYS A 212 8.89 17.92 3.05
N ALA A 213 7.91 17.37 3.74
CA ALA A 213 7.88 17.28 5.19
C ALA A 213 7.25 15.97 5.65
N LYS A 214 7.64 15.51 6.83
CA LYS A 214 7.11 14.30 7.48
C LYS A 214 6.54 14.65 8.84
N PHE A 215 5.41 14.03 9.17
CA PHE A 215 4.74 14.18 10.44
C PHE A 215 4.38 12.82 11.02
N HIS A 216 4.43 12.72 12.35
CA HIS A 216 3.74 11.67 13.07
C HIS A 216 2.47 12.26 13.68
N ALA A 217 1.33 11.60 13.42
CA ALA A 217 0.10 11.90 14.11
C ALA A 217 -0.07 10.98 15.33
N ASP A 218 -0.62 11.51 16.41
CA ASP A 218 -1.13 10.68 17.49
C ASP A 218 -2.53 10.13 17.16
N SER A 219 -3.09 9.34 18.07
CA SER A 219 -4.39 8.69 17.87
C SER A 219 -5.55 9.67 17.75
N LEU A 220 -5.38 10.93 18.15
CA LEU A 220 -6.38 12.00 18.04
C LEU A 220 -6.12 12.90 16.81
N GLY A 221 -5.15 12.54 15.97
CA GLY A 221 -4.78 13.29 14.78
C GLY A 221 -3.91 14.51 15.05
N ARG A 222 -3.32 14.65 16.25
CA ARG A 222 -2.37 15.74 16.52
C ARG A 222 -1.04 15.43 15.87
N GLU A 223 -0.63 16.28 14.94
CA GLU A 223 0.58 16.10 14.14
C GLU A 223 1.80 16.75 14.81
N THR A 224 2.92 16.02 14.80
CA THR A 224 4.24 16.49 15.23
C THR A 224 5.20 16.33 14.07
N THR A 225 5.91 17.40 13.72
CA THR A 225 6.96 17.36 12.68
C THR A 225 8.04 16.38 13.07
N MET A 226 8.46 15.56 12.11
CA MET A 226 9.51 14.56 12.27
C MET A 226 10.68 14.84 11.33
N PRO A 227 11.93 14.59 11.77
CA PRO A 227 13.07 14.60 10.87
C PRO A 227 12.83 13.67 9.68
N MET A 228 13.16 14.16 8.49
CA MET A 228 13.01 13.42 7.24
C MET A 228 14.38 13.17 6.62
N ASN A 229 14.60 11.93 6.17
CA ASN A 229 15.76 11.48 5.42
C ASN A 229 15.38 10.26 4.58
N ASP A 230 14.35 10.43 3.77
CA ASP A 230 13.50 9.36 3.27
C ASP A 230 13.62 9.25 1.75
N TRP A 231 13.64 8.02 1.26
CA TRP A 231 13.56 7.76 -0.18
C TRP A 231 12.14 7.98 -0.69
N ILE A 232 11.98 8.79 -1.73
CA ILE A 232 10.73 9.04 -2.44
C ILE A 232 10.97 8.91 -3.93
N ASP A 233 10.04 8.26 -4.62
CA ASP A 233 10.04 8.20 -6.08
C ASP A 233 9.42 9.47 -6.66
N VAL A 234 10.17 10.14 -7.53
CA VAL A 234 9.69 11.28 -8.31
C VAL A 234 9.55 10.84 -9.76
N GLY A 235 8.33 10.93 -10.29
CA GLY A 235 7.97 10.55 -11.66
C GLY A 235 7.57 11.75 -12.51
N LEU A 236 7.94 11.71 -13.80
CA LEU A 236 7.39 12.56 -14.84
C LEU A 236 6.42 11.74 -15.66
N GLN A 237 5.18 12.19 -15.73
CA GLN A 237 4.13 11.51 -16.46
C GLN A 237 3.64 12.42 -17.59
N ARG A 238 3.32 11.83 -18.73
CA ARG A 238 2.57 12.52 -19.78
C ARG A 238 1.20 12.89 -19.23
N GLU A 239 0.70 14.05 -19.64
CA GLU A 239 -0.68 14.43 -19.33
C GLU A 239 -1.65 13.42 -19.93
N ALA A 240 -2.54 12.91 -19.06
CA ALA A 240 -3.69 12.09 -19.42
C ALA A 240 -4.53 12.78 -20.48
N VAL A 241 -4.95 12.05 -21.53
CA VAL A 241 -5.80 12.62 -22.58
C VAL A 241 -7.27 12.63 -22.18
N ASP A 242 -7.70 11.68 -21.34
CA ASP A 242 -9.04 11.56 -20.77
C ASP A 242 -9.01 10.73 -19.46
N ASP A 243 -10.17 10.40 -18.90
CA ASP A 243 -10.28 9.64 -17.64
C ASP A 243 -9.90 8.14 -17.82
N GLU A 244 -9.77 7.64 -19.05
CA GLU A 244 -9.37 6.26 -19.37
C GLU A 244 -7.85 6.15 -19.66
N ASP A 245 -7.23 7.23 -20.15
CA ASP A 245 -5.77 7.36 -20.34
C ASP A 245 -5.11 7.92 -19.07
N GLU A 246 -4.45 7.05 -18.29
CA GLU A 246 -3.77 7.50 -17.06
C GLU A 246 -2.53 8.36 -17.30
N GLY A 247 -2.09 8.53 -18.54
CA GLY A 247 -0.81 9.13 -18.89
C GLY A 247 0.34 8.14 -18.71
N GLU A 248 1.28 8.16 -19.66
CA GLU A 248 2.46 7.29 -19.61
C GLU A 248 3.54 7.86 -18.68
N LEU A 249 4.15 7.02 -17.84
CA LEU A 249 5.31 7.41 -17.03
C LEU A 249 6.55 7.51 -17.93
N ILE A 250 7.02 8.73 -18.17
CA ILE A 250 8.14 9.06 -19.06
C ILE A 250 9.48 8.80 -18.36
N ALA A 251 9.58 9.18 -17.10
CA ALA A 251 10.78 9.01 -16.29
C ALA A 251 10.43 8.85 -14.81
N GLN A 252 11.24 8.11 -14.07
CA GLN A 252 11.12 7.97 -12.62
C GLN A 252 12.50 7.88 -11.98
N ARG A 253 12.68 8.54 -10.84
CA ARG A 253 13.91 8.42 -10.04
C ARG A 253 13.58 8.40 -8.56
N ARG A 254 14.14 7.42 -7.85
CA ARG A 254 14.16 7.36 -6.38
C ARG A 254 15.21 8.32 -5.85
N ILE A 255 14.81 9.26 -5.01
CA ILE A 255 15.68 10.32 -4.46
C ILE A 255 15.48 10.37 -2.95
N ARG A 256 16.58 10.59 -2.22
CA ARG A 256 16.53 10.75 -0.77
C ARG A 256 16.32 12.23 -0.44
N PHE A 257 15.23 12.54 0.25
CA PHE A 257 14.88 13.91 0.62
C PHE A 257 15.03 14.15 2.12
N THR A 258 15.48 15.35 2.47
CA THR A 258 15.33 15.91 3.82
C THR A 258 14.09 16.81 3.89
N GLU A 259 13.74 17.28 5.07
CA GLU A 259 12.70 18.30 5.20
C GLU A 259 13.08 19.58 4.44
N GLY A 260 12.09 20.23 3.81
CA GLY A 260 12.24 21.51 3.11
C GLY A 260 12.18 21.41 1.59
N ASP A 261 12.69 22.46 0.93
CA ASP A 261 12.61 22.63 -0.52
C ASP A 261 13.78 21.98 -1.26
N HIS A 262 13.47 21.28 -2.36
CA HIS A 262 14.41 20.57 -3.20
C HIS A 262 14.21 20.92 -4.66
N THR A 263 15.28 20.75 -5.46
CA THR A 263 15.25 20.89 -6.91
C THR A 263 15.78 19.60 -7.55
N VAL A 264 15.01 19.05 -8.47
CA VAL A 264 15.30 17.81 -9.18
C VAL A 264 15.21 18.05 -10.68
N THR A 265 16.25 17.68 -11.43
CA THR A 265 16.24 17.78 -12.89
C THR A 265 16.24 16.39 -13.54
N PHE A 266 15.37 16.20 -14.51
CA PHE A 266 15.28 15.04 -15.39
C PHE A 266 15.66 15.46 -16.81
N HIS A 267 16.36 14.57 -17.51
CA HIS A 267 16.56 14.67 -18.94
C HIS A 267 15.63 13.65 -19.61
N VAL A 268 14.76 14.11 -20.50
CA VAL A 268 13.82 13.26 -21.24
C VAL A 268 13.94 13.53 -22.73
N ASP A 269 13.90 12.47 -23.53
CA ASP A 269 14.03 12.52 -24.99
C ASP A 269 12.74 12.97 -25.70
#